data_AF-A0A2V7Y878-F1
#
_entry.id   AF-A0A2V7Y878-F1
#
_cell.length_a   1.000
_cell.length_b   1.000
_cell.length_c   1.000
_cell.angle_alpha   90.00
_cell.angle_beta   90.00
_cell.angle_gamma   90.00
#
_symmetry.space_group_name_H-M   'P 1'
#
loop_
_entity.id
_entity.type
_entity.pdbx_description
1 polymer ?
#
loop_
_entity_poly.entity_id
_entity_poly.type
_entity_poly.pdbx_seq_one_letter_code
_entity_poly.pdbx_strand_id
1 'polypeptide(L)'
;MLESVLSQAAHEWRSRPARVQIADGAGAEALKGLLASQGIEAEIRSELPGLSHKLESLSRRISLEDPRPGPLTGAGVTLEGVAAFAHAATRFLAASGWRHLSHEDQVRIEAPDVETDLRRFALDHHGRRTAPQLYFFPDPEDLPLPSEAGDEPWEEDDEWEDEPWDDLWEINFLKPWAAPSDDGDLWEERGLPWAGDGFIPVAGFWQDGTFRRPDRRRLAFFEGLLAALAATREEDLDTGRWEKRVDTAEGPLRFVLTLPDLLEPQEEEERPAGLTLAWRVMERSMRAMGKLLAAGDSSSLQMDEEGILFLPSESLSAEPDTPEGRAEALLDRAYAARGRRGVLLARQALEIWPDCADAYNLLAERAPDPESAGRLFEQGMAAGERALGPTAFAEAIGHFWGVLETRPYMRNREGLAQSLVERKRYAEAAEHFQEMLRLNPEDNQGVRHSLVNVLIALDRDAEARELLDRYAEDRLALMEYPRALLRFRAEGDSPEAKRALKRAVQANRLVPGVLLRTRATTPGFSSFAPGRIEEATFYLILSLDTWAGTEGALDWLRKRTTLPPRPKKSKAKKGRKKRR
;
A
#
# COMPACT_ATOMS: atom_id res chain seq x y z
N MET A 1 8.80 -1.91 -38.53
CA MET A 1 8.77 -2.41 -37.13
C MET A 1 9.13 -3.90 -37.08
N LEU A 2 8.35 -4.80 -37.70
CA LEU A 2 8.61 -6.25 -37.70
C LEU A 2 9.98 -6.69 -38.26
N GLU A 3 10.47 -6.09 -39.35
CA GLU A 3 11.83 -6.38 -39.87
C GLU A 3 12.94 -6.05 -38.88
N SER A 4 12.79 -4.94 -38.13
CA SER A 4 13.74 -4.53 -37.09
C SER A 4 13.75 -5.53 -35.93
N VAL A 5 12.57 -6.03 -35.53
CA VAL A 5 12.43 -7.04 -34.47
C VAL A 5 13.06 -8.36 -34.90
N LEU A 6 12.84 -8.80 -36.14
CA LEU A 6 13.44 -10.02 -36.69
C LEU A 6 14.96 -9.91 -36.80
N SER A 7 15.48 -8.75 -37.22
CA SER A 7 16.92 -8.50 -37.30
C SER A 7 17.58 -8.51 -35.92
N GLN A 8 16.91 -7.94 -34.91
CA GLN A 8 17.38 -7.96 -33.52
C GLN A 8 17.34 -9.38 -32.91
N ALA A 9 16.25 -10.12 -33.12
CA ALA A 9 16.14 -11.51 -32.68
C ALA A 9 17.20 -12.42 -33.32
N ALA A 10 17.48 -12.24 -34.62
CA ALA A 10 18.54 -12.96 -35.32
C ALA A 10 19.94 -12.66 -34.76
N HIS A 11 20.18 -11.43 -34.27
CA HIS A 11 21.42 -11.06 -33.61
C HIS A 11 21.57 -11.73 -32.22
N GLU A 12 20.47 -11.83 -31.47
CA GLU A 12 20.44 -12.43 -30.13
C GLU A 12 20.57 -13.96 -30.14
N TRP A 13 19.93 -14.66 -31.09
CA TRP A 13 19.93 -16.13 -31.14
C TRP A 13 21.24 -16.76 -31.58
N ARG A 14 22.19 -15.96 -32.11
CA ARG A 14 23.50 -16.39 -32.64
C ARG A 14 23.43 -17.57 -33.64
N SER A 15 22.23 -17.87 -34.14
CA SER A 15 21.89 -18.99 -35.00
C SER A 15 20.59 -18.65 -35.72
N ARG A 16 20.41 -19.20 -36.93
CA ARG A 16 19.22 -18.96 -37.74
C ARG A 16 18.32 -20.20 -37.71
N PRO A 17 17.05 -20.08 -37.26
CA PRO A 17 16.14 -21.21 -37.25
C PRO A 17 15.84 -21.68 -38.67
N ALA A 18 15.81 -22.99 -38.87
CA ALA A 18 15.41 -23.57 -40.16
C ALA A 18 13.90 -23.41 -40.39
N ARG A 19 13.10 -23.48 -39.30
CA ARG A 19 11.64 -23.37 -39.32
C ARG A 19 11.13 -22.60 -38.09
N VAL A 20 10.09 -21.79 -38.28
CA VAL A 20 9.36 -21.08 -37.22
C VAL A 20 7.87 -21.41 -37.35
N GLN A 21 7.25 -21.81 -36.23
CA GLN A 21 5.80 -22.02 -36.16
C GLN A 21 5.16 -20.78 -35.52
N ILE A 22 4.10 -20.28 -36.13
CA ILE A 22 3.40 -19.04 -35.76
C ILE A 22 1.98 -19.41 -35.37
N ALA A 23 1.50 -18.91 -34.24
CA ALA A 23 0.11 -19.07 -33.85
C ALA A 23 -0.80 -18.32 -34.82
N ASP A 24 -1.91 -18.92 -35.20
CA ASP A 24 -2.92 -18.26 -36.03
C ASP A 24 -3.48 -17.02 -35.30
N GLY A 25 -3.59 -15.91 -36.01
CA GLY A 25 -3.93 -14.62 -35.41
C GLY A 25 -3.64 -13.42 -36.30
N ALA A 26 -3.98 -12.24 -35.80
CA ALA A 26 -3.80 -10.98 -36.52
C ALA A 26 -2.31 -10.74 -36.82
N GLY A 27 -1.95 -10.70 -38.11
CA GLY A 27 -0.59 -10.46 -38.57
C GLY A 27 0.26 -11.72 -38.81
N ALA A 28 -0.29 -12.93 -38.60
CA ALA A 28 0.45 -14.18 -38.80
C ALA A 28 0.96 -14.36 -40.25
N GLU A 29 0.12 -14.04 -41.25
CA GLU A 29 0.51 -14.11 -42.68
C GLU A 29 1.55 -13.05 -43.06
N ALA A 30 1.48 -11.86 -42.47
CA ALA A 30 2.48 -10.81 -42.67
C ALA A 30 3.85 -11.23 -42.09
N LEU A 31 3.85 -11.82 -40.89
CA LEU A 31 5.05 -12.34 -40.25
C LEU A 31 5.64 -13.53 -41.02
N LYS A 32 4.79 -14.43 -41.53
CA LYS A 32 5.20 -15.56 -42.39
C LYS A 32 5.87 -15.07 -43.67
N GLY A 33 5.29 -14.08 -44.35
CA GLY A 33 5.88 -13.46 -45.55
C GLY A 33 7.26 -12.84 -45.28
N LEU A 34 7.40 -12.15 -44.15
CA LEU A 34 8.67 -11.55 -43.74
C LEU A 34 9.73 -12.61 -43.43
N LEU A 35 9.40 -13.66 -42.67
CA LEU A 35 10.32 -14.76 -42.38
C LEU A 35 10.74 -15.51 -43.66
N ALA A 36 9.81 -15.73 -44.58
CA ALA A 36 10.09 -16.34 -45.88
C ALA A 36 11.02 -15.48 -46.74
N SER A 37 10.86 -14.14 -46.74
CA SER A 37 11.76 -13.21 -47.44
C SER A 37 13.20 -13.27 -46.92
N GLN A 38 13.36 -13.63 -45.64
CA GLN A 38 14.63 -13.86 -45.00
C GLN A 38 15.14 -15.29 -45.18
N GLY A 39 14.40 -16.17 -45.89
CA GLY A 39 14.71 -17.58 -46.14
C GLY A 39 14.54 -18.49 -44.91
N ILE A 40 13.64 -18.14 -44.00
CA ILE A 40 13.26 -18.97 -42.86
C ILE A 40 11.91 -19.62 -43.21
N GLU A 41 11.81 -20.94 -43.08
CA GLU A 41 10.53 -21.63 -43.30
C GLU A 41 9.55 -21.21 -42.18
N ALA A 42 8.36 -20.75 -42.55
CA ALA A 42 7.36 -20.28 -41.60
C ALA A 42 6.02 -21.01 -41.82
N GLU A 43 5.49 -21.57 -40.74
CA GLU A 43 4.27 -22.37 -40.73
C GLU A 43 3.27 -21.75 -39.76
N ILE A 44 2.05 -21.44 -40.21
CA ILE A 44 0.98 -20.98 -39.33
C ILE A 44 0.22 -22.20 -38.83
N ARG A 45 -0.02 -22.26 -37.52
CA ARG A 45 -0.79 -23.32 -36.88
C ARG A 45 -1.81 -22.72 -35.94
N SER A 46 -2.97 -23.36 -35.85
CA SER A 46 -3.98 -23.05 -34.84
C SER A 46 -3.46 -23.27 -33.42
N GLU A 47 -2.53 -24.23 -33.26
CA GLU A 47 -1.90 -24.56 -31.98
C GLU A 47 -0.39 -24.74 -32.15
N LEU A 48 0.37 -24.41 -31.11
CA LEU A 48 1.83 -24.50 -31.10
C LEU A 48 2.28 -25.56 -30.07
N PRO A 49 2.30 -26.87 -30.43
CA PRO A 49 2.53 -27.94 -29.46
C PRO A 49 3.86 -27.82 -28.70
N GLY A 50 4.91 -27.32 -29.34
CA GLY A 50 6.21 -27.10 -28.69
C GLY A 50 6.20 -25.95 -27.69
N LEU A 51 5.37 -24.92 -27.91
CA LEU A 51 5.16 -23.83 -26.96
C LEU A 51 4.23 -24.28 -25.84
N SER A 52 3.11 -24.94 -26.17
CA SER A 52 2.19 -25.53 -25.20
C SER A 52 2.91 -26.50 -24.27
N HIS A 53 3.71 -27.42 -24.80
CA HIS A 53 4.52 -28.34 -23.98
C HIS A 53 5.56 -27.61 -23.12
N LYS A 54 6.18 -26.53 -23.62
CA LYS A 54 7.12 -25.74 -22.80
C LYS A 54 6.39 -24.97 -21.71
N LEU A 55 5.22 -24.40 -21.98
CA LEU A 55 4.40 -23.70 -21.00
C LEU A 55 3.84 -24.67 -19.95
N GLU A 56 3.33 -25.83 -20.36
CA GLU A 56 2.91 -26.90 -19.46
C GLU A 56 4.08 -27.43 -18.62
N SER A 57 5.27 -27.56 -19.21
CA SER A 57 6.47 -27.98 -18.48
C SER A 57 6.96 -26.90 -17.52
N LEU A 58 6.80 -25.62 -17.85
CA LEU A 58 7.16 -24.50 -16.98
C LEU A 58 6.16 -24.39 -15.83
N SER A 59 4.87 -24.46 -16.14
CA SER A 59 3.77 -24.52 -15.17
C SER A 59 3.99 -25.70 -14.22
N ARG A 60 4.15 -26.93 -14.72
CA ARG A 60 4.47 -28.11 -13.89
C ARG A 60 5.71 -27.93 -13.04
N ARG A 61 6.76 -27.27 -13.53
CA ARG A 61 7.97 -27.03 -12.72
C ARG A 61 7.72 -26.01 -11.61
N ILE A 62 6.96 -24.95 -11.89
CA ILE A 62 6.54 -23.97 -10.89
C ILE A 62 5.62 -24.64 -9.85
N SER A 63 4.66 -25.46 -10.27
CA SER A 63 3.78 -26.22 -9.37
C SER A 63 4.54 -27.28 -8.55
N LEU A 64 5.63 -27.84 -9.07
CA LEU A 64 6.51 -28.76 -8.32
C LEU A 64 7.41 -28.04 -7.31
N GLU A 65 7.61 -26.72 -7.47
CA GLU A 65 8.42 -25.88 -6.58
C GLU A 65 7.55 -25.13 -5.55
N ASP A 66 6.22 -25.09 -5.69
CA ASP A 66 5.30 -24.53 -4.69
C ASP A 66 5.05 -25.56 -3.57
N PRO A 67 5.45 -25.29 -2.31
CA PRO A 67 5.25 -26.22 -1.20
C PRO A 67 3.78 -26.33 -0.75
N ARG A 68 2.87 -25.50 -1.27
CA ARG A 68 1.47 -25.43 -0.82
C ARG A 68 0.61 -26.46 -1.57
N PRO A 69 0.09 -27.51 -0.89
CA PRO A 69 -0.74 -28.52 -1.54
C PRO A 69 -2.12 -27.98 -1.93
N GLY A 70 -2.79 -28.60 -2.91
CA GLY A 70 -4.14 -28.21 -3.35
C GLY A 70 -5.24 -28.30 -2.26
N PRO A 71 -6.39 -27.65 -2.47
CA PRO A 71 -7.37 -27.41 -1.41
C PRO A 71 -8.10 -28.69 -0.95
N LEU A 72 -8.18 -29.72 -1.81
CA LEU A 72 -8.80 -31.00 -1.49
C LEU A 72 -7.89 -31.95 -0.69
N THR A 73 -6.65 -31.57 -0.42
CA THR A 73 -5.72 -32.39 0.39
C THR A 73 -6.01 -32.32 1.89
N GLY A 74 -6.79 -31.32 2.33
CA GLY A 74 -7.25 -31.19 3.71
C GLY A 74 -8.09 -32.38 4.15
N ALA A 75 -7.91 -32.82 5.40
CA ALA A 75 -8.56 -34.02 5.91
C ALA A 75 -10.09 -33.92 5.84
N GLY A 76 -10.70 -34.78 5.02
CA GLY A 76 -12.16 -34.85 4.85
C GLY A 76 -12.79 -33.70 4.07
N VAL A 77 -12.00 -32.81 3.46
CA VAL A 77 -12.50 -31.70 2.65
C VAL A 77 -13.16 -32.23 1.37
N THR A 78 -14.34 -31.73 1.03
CA THR A 78 -15.06 -32.08 -0.20
C THR A 78 -15.12 -30.90 -1.15
N LEU A 79 -15.42 -31.17 -2.43
CA LEU A 79 -15.59 -30.13 -3.44
C LEU A 79 -16.73 -29.16 -3.06
N GLU A 80 -17.81 -29.67 -2.48
CA GLU A 80 -18.92 -28.84 -2.01
C GLU A 80 -18.48 -27.89 -0.89
N GLY A 81 -17.64 -28.36 0.04
CA GLY A 81 -17.07 -27.51 1.09
C GLY A 81 -16.17 -26.41 0.54
N VAL A 82 -15.32 -26.73 -0.45
CA VAL A 82 -14.48 -25.72 -1.12
C VAL A 82 -15.34 -24.71 -1.89
N ALA A 83 -16.38 -25.16 -2.58
CA ALA A 83 -17.30 -24.27 -3.29
C ALA A 83 -18.06 -23.34 -2.32
N ALA A 84 -18.51 -23.86 -1.18
CA ALA A 84 -19.20 -23.08 -0.17
C ALA A 84 -18.27 -21.99 0.43
N PHE A 85 -17.02 -22.36 0.75
CA PHE A 85 -15.97 -21.42 1.15
C PHE A 85 -15.72 -20.34 0.09
N ALA A 86 -15.61 -20.72 -1.19
CA ALA A 86 -15.44 -19.78 -2.30
C ALA A 86 -16.62 -18.79 -2.40
N HIS A 87 -17.87 -19.26 -2.27
CA HIS A 87 -19.04 -18.40 -2.27
C HIS A 87 -19.09 -17.46 -1.06
N ALA A 88 -18.67 -17.91 0.12
CA ALA A 88 -18.55 -17.06 1.30
C ALA A 88 -17.50 -15.95 1.10
N ALA A 89 -16.35 -16.29 0.53
CA ALA A 89 -15.29 -15.35 0.17
C ALA A 89 -15.76 -14.29 -0.84
N THR A 90 -16.53 -14.67 -1.87
CA THR A 90 -17.13 -13.71 -2.81
C THR A 90 -18.08 -12.73 -2.11
N ARG A 91 -18.95 -13.24 -1.21
CA ARG A 91 -19.87 -12.38 -0.44
C ARG A 91 -19.12 -11.44 0.50
N PHE A 92 -18.07 -11.95 1.14
CA PHE A 92 -17.18 -11.17 1.99
C PHE A 92 -16.56 -10.01 1.21
N LEU A 93 -15.82 -10.26 0.13
CA LEU A 93 -15.17 -9.16 -0.63
C LEU A 93 -16.16 -8.13 -1.20
N ALA A 94 -17.39 -8.55 -1.53
CA ALA A 94 -18.45 -7.67 -2.01
C ALA A 94 -19.06 -6.79 -0.91
N ALA A 95 -18.98 -7.20 0.37
CA ALA A 95 -19.51 -6.43 1.49
C ALA A 95 -18.61 -5.23 1.86
N SER A 96 -19.19 -4.25 2.54
CA SER A 96 -18.48 -3.04 3.00
C SER A 96 -18.19 -3.02 4.50
N GLY A 97 -18.97 -3.72 5.32
CA GLY A 97 -18.88 -3.58 6.78
C GLY A 97 -17.54 -4.00 7.38
N TRP A 98 -16.93 -5.07 6.88
CA TRP A 98 -15.61 -5.52 7.34
C TRP A 98 -14.49 -4.53 7.01
N ARG A 99 -14.66 -3.64 6.01
CA ARG A 99 -13.64 -2.65 5.61
C ARG A 99 -13.42 -1.54 6.65
N HIS A 100 -14.25 -1.53 7.70
CA HIS A 100 -14.10 -0.65 8.86
C HIS A 100 -13.21 -1.26 9.94
N LEU A 101 -12.78 -2.51 9.78
CA LEU A 101 -11.76 -3.15 10.62
C LEU A 101 -10.38 -2.90 10.03
N SER A 102 -9.42 -2.64 10.90
CA SER A 102 -8.01 -2.46 10.56
C SER A 102 -7.14 -3.54 11.19
N HIS A 103 -5.85 -3.56 10.86
CA HIS A 103 -4.87 -4.43 11.50
C HIS A 103 -4.79 -4.21 13.03
N GLU A 104 -5.14 -3.02 13.51
CA GLU A 104 -5.18 -2.72 14.94
C GLU A 104 -6.41 -3.28 15.65
N ASP A 105 -7.46 -3.66 14.91
CA ASP A 105 -8.70 -4.20 15.46
C ASP A 105 -8.58 -5.71 15.69
N GLN A 106 -8.06 -6.09 16.85
CA GLN A 106 -7.97 -7.49 17.26
C GLN A 106 -9.36 -8.05 17.63
N VAL A 107 -10.01 -8.74 16.70
CA VAL A 107 -11.34 -9.32 16.91
C VAL A 107 -11.20 -10.64 17.66
N ARG A 108 -11.88 -10.77 18.80
CA ARG A 108 -11.98 -12.02 19.57
C ARG A 108 -13.28 -12.76 19.25
N ILE A 109 -13.15 -14.05 18.97
CA ILE A 109 -14.24 -14.99 18.71
C ILE A 109 -14.65 -15.66 20.03
N GLU A 110 -15.82 -15.30 20.56
CA GLU A 110 -16.38 -15.90 21.78
C GLU A 110 -17.25 -17.13 21.49
N ALA A 111 -17.80 -17.21 20.27
CA ALA A 111 -18.50 -18.37 19.75
C ALA A 111 -18.31 -18.42 18.23
N PRO A 112 -18.23 -19.60 17.59
CA PRO A 112 -18.25 -20.94 18.21
C PRO A 112 -17.01 -21.21 19.08
N ASP A 113 -17.04 -22.27 19.89
CA ASP A 113 -15.84 -22.69 20.63
C ASP A 113 -14.82 -23.24 19.63
N VAL A 114 -13.63 -22.65 19.65
CA VAL A 114 -12.55 -22.91 18.69
C VAL A 114 -11.25 -23.15 19.45
N GLU A 115 -10.33 -23.80 18.74
CA GLU A 115 -8.95 -23.99 19.16
C GLU A 115 -8.29 -22.62 19.49
N THR A 116 -7.32 -22.64 20.40
CA THR A 116 -6.74 -21.41 20.96
C THR A 116 -6.11 -20.51 19.92
N ASP A 117 -5.50 -21.10 18.89
CA ASP A 117 -4.91 -20.46 17.71
C ASP A 117 -5.92 -19.75 16.81
N LEU A 118 -7.22 -20.06 16.91
CA LEU A 118 -8.29 -19.45 16.12
C LEU A 118 -9.18 -18.48 16.90
N ARG A 119 -8.88 -18.22 18.19
CA ARG A 119 -9.74 -17.40 19.07
C ARG A 119 -9.69 -15.91 18.77
N ARG A 120 -8.64 -15.43 18.12
CA ARG A 120 -8.51 -14.04 17.71
C ARG A 120 -8.07 -13.97 16.26
N PHE A 121 -8.46 -12.90 15.60
CA PHE A 121 -7.91 -12.56 14.30
C PHE A 121 -7.81 -11.04 14.13
N ALA A 122 -6.90 -10.63 13.26
CA ALA A 122 -6.83 -9.28 12.73
C ALA A 122 -7.03 -9.34 11.22
N LEU A 123 -7.58 -8.25 10.68
CA LEU A 123 -7.79 -8.09 9.25
C LEU A 123 -6.87 -6.99 8.75
N ASP A 124 -5.94 -7.35 7.87
CA ASP A 124 -5.10 -6.38 7.18
C ASP A 124 -5.65 -6.10 5.79
N HIS A 125 -5.69 -4.83 5.41
CA HIS A 125 -5.97 -4.40 4.05
C HIS A 125 -5.13 -3.15 3.71
N HIS A 126 -3.80 -3.20 3.96
CA HIS A 126 -2.78 -2.17 3.67
C HIS A 126 -3.28 -1.00 2.80
N GLY A 127 -3.78 0.04 3.46
CA GLY A 127 -4.14 1.31 2.81
C GLY A 127 -5.13 1.18 1.64
N ARG A 128 -6.03 0.19 1.66
CA ARG A 128 -7.12 -0.01 0.67
C ARG A 128 -6.64 -0.44 -0.73
N ARG A 129 -5.38 -0.85 -0.88
CA ARG A 129 -4.75 -1.15 -2.19
C ARG A 129 -4.49 -2.63 -2.47
N THR A 130 -4.52 -3.48 -1.44
CA THR A 130 -4.31 -4.92 -1.57
C THR A 130 -5.58 -5.69 -1.20
N ALA A 131 -5.66 -6.94 -1.63
CA ALA A 131 -6.71 -7.83 -1.15
C ALA A 131 -6.56 -8.00 0.38
N PRO A 132 -7.66 -8.11 1.13
CA PRO A 132 -7.59 -8.28 2.57
C PRO A 132 -6.91 -9.61 2.91
N GLN A 133 -6.27 -9.65 4.06
CA GLN A 133 -5.65 -10.86 4.64
C GLN A 133 -6.15 -10.99 6.08
N LEU A 134 -6.46 -12.20 6.50
CA LEU A 134 -6.85 -12.48 7.88
C LEU A 134 -5.76 -13.34 8.53
N TYR A 135 -5.26 -12.90 9.68
CA TYR A 135 -4.29 -13.65 10.48
C TYR A 135 -4.93 -14.02 11.81
N PHE A 136 -4.79 -15.27 12.23
CA PHE A 136 -5.29 -15.75 13.50
C PHE A 136 -4.13 -16.02 14.44
N PHE A 137 -4.30 -15.64 15.70
CA PHE A 137 -3.26 -15.72 16.72
C PHE A 137 -3.87 -16.02 18.10
N PRO A 138 -3.12 -16.66 19.01
CA PRO A 138 -3.62 -17.02 20.33
C PRO A 138 -3.64 -15.82 21.28
N ASP A 139 -2.52 -15.07 21.38
CA ASP A 139 -2.36 -13.99 22.35
C ASP A 139 -2.23 -12.60 21.69
N PRO A 140 -2.71 -11.52 22.34
CA PRO A 140 -2.69 -10.16 21.76
C PRO A 140 -1.30 -9.64 21.39
N GLU A 141 -0.27 -10.14 22.07
CA GLU A 141 1.14 -9.79 21.86
C GLU A 141 1.73 -10.46 20.62
N ASP A 142 1.11 -11.56 20.17
CA ASP A 142 1.50 -12.32 18.98
C ASP A 142 0.90 -11.74 17.70
N LEU A 143 0.20 -10.60 17.76
CA LEU A 143 -0.27 -9.92 16.56
C LEU A 143 0.97 -9.57 15.71
N PRO A 144 1.14 -10.22 14.55
CA PRO A 144 2.35 -10.02 13.79
C PRO A 144 2.35 -8.60 13.22
N LEU A 145 3.42 -7.86 13.46
CA LEU A 145 3.53 -6.48 12.96
C LEU A 145 3.58 -6.52 11.42
N PRO A 146 2.91 -5.58 10.72
CA PRO A 146 3.01 -5.48 9.26
C PRO A 146 4.47 -5.56 8.86
N SER A 147 4.85 -6.59 8.09
CA SER A 147 6.24 -7.04 8.03
C SER A 147 7.22 -5.88 7.88
N GLU A 148 8.17 -5.77 8.81
CA GLU A 148 9.49 -5.18 8.59
C GLU A 148 10.32 -6.07 7.61
N ALA A 149 9.67 -6.69 6.61
CA ALA A 149 10.33 -7.48 5.58
C ALA A 149 11.07 -6.53 4.64
N GLY A 150 12.26 -6.13 5.05
CA GLY A 150 13.16 -5.31 4.23
C GLY A 150 14.33 -4.69 4.96
N ASP A 151 14.46 -4.84 6.29
CA ASP A 151 15.52 -4.18 7.05
C ASP A 151 16.90 -4.85 6.90
N GLU A 152 16.96 -6.09 6.40
CA GLU A 152 18.22 -6.72 6.04
C GLU A 152 18.50 -6.63 4.52
N PRO A 153 19.66 -6.07 4.11
CA PRO A 153 20.06 -6.10 2.72
C PRO A 153 20.31 -7.55 2.32
N TRP A 154 19.41 -8.13 1.51
CA TRP A 154 19.57 -9.42 0.82
C TRP A 154 21.06 -9.77 0.57
N GLU A 155 21.66 -10.58 1.44
CA GLU A 155 22.95 -11.20 1.16
C GLU A 155 22.66 -12.44 0.30
N GLU A 156 23.51 -12.73 -0.70
CA GLU A 156 23.29 -13.84 -1.66
C GLU A 156 23.27 -15.25 -1.00
N ASP A 157 23.42 -15.33 0.33
CA ASP A 157 23.61 -16.56 1.10
C ASP A 157 22.60 -16.76 2.26
N ASP A 158 21.52 -15.96 2.36
CA ASP A 158 20.50 -16.16 3.41
C ASP A 158 19.62 -17.40 3.10
N GLU A 159 19.97 -18.53 3.69
CA GLU A 159 19.14 -19.73 3.79
C GLU A 159 17.88 -19.40 4.62
N TRP A 160 16.75 -19.11 3.97
CA TRP A 160 15.37 -19.08 4.55
C TRP A 160 15.32 -18.97 6.09
N GLU A 161 15.87 -17.89 6.68
CA GLU A 161 15.81 -17.70 8.13
C GLU A 161 14.36 -17.37 8.49
N ASP A 162 13.76 -18.25 9.29
CA ASP A 162 12.47 -18.21 9.97
C ASP A 162 11.59 -16.99 9.62
N GLU A 163 10.67 -17.15 8.66
CA GLU A 163 9.66 -16.14 8.38
C GLU A 163 8.85 -15.88 9.67
N PRO A 164 8.68 -14.63 10.13
CA PRO A 164 8.03 -14.30 11.42
C PRO A 164 6.51 -14.61 11.47
N TRP A 165 6.02 -15.41 10.52
CA TRP A 165 4.63 -15.78 10.28
C TRP A 165 4.41 -17.30 10.33
N ASP A 166 5.46 -18.07 10.64
CA ASP A 166 5.32 -19.49 10.97
C ASP A 166 4.46 -19.66 12.24
N ASP A 167 3.72 -20.76 12.32
CA ASP A 167 2.78 -21.14 13.39
C ASP A 167 1.48 -20.32 13.52
N LEU A 168 1.05 -19.61 12.46
CA LEU A 168 -0.24 -18.90 12.43
C LEU A 168 -1.18 -19.40 11.32
N TRP A 169 -2.49 -19.36 11.58
CA TRP A 169 -3.48 -19.56 10.52
C TRP A 169 -3.67 -18.27 9.74
N GLU A 170 -3.84 -18.41 8.42
CA GLU A 170 -4.10 -17.29 7.53
C GLU A 170 -5.21 -17.59 6.52
N ILE A 171 -5.92 -16.54 6.11
CA ILE A 171 -6.77 -16.55 4.92
C ILE A 171 -6.30 -15.44 3.99
N ASN A 172 -5.73 -15.86 2.86
CA ASN A 172 -5.21 -15.00 1.82
C ASN A 172 -6.12 -14.96 0.59
N PHE A 173 -6.21 -13.80 -0.04
CA PHE A 173 -6.96 -13.63 -1.29
C PHE A 173 -5.96 -13.39 -2.42
N LEU A 174 -5.61 -14.46 -3.12
CA LEU A 174 -4.48 -14.49 -4.06
C LEU A 174 -4.96 -14.37 -5.50
N LYS A 175 -4.17 -13.68 -6.33
CA LYS A 175 -4.38 -13.71 -7.79
C LYS A 175 -4.03 -15.10 -8.33
N PRO A 176 -4.60 -15.53 -9.47
CA PRO A 176 -4.35 -16.87 -10.02
C PRO A 176 -2.86 -17.22 -10.19
N TRP A 177 -2.00 -16.24 -10.50
CA TRP A 177 -0.55 -16.46 -10.65
C TRP A 177 0.23 -16.52 -9.32
N ALA A 178 -0.41 -16.22 -8.19
CA ALA A 178 0.18 -16.26 -6.85
C ALA A 178 -0.44 -17.36 -5.96
N ALA A 179 -1.65 -17.81 -6.32
CA ALA A 179 -2.30 -18.95 -5.69
C ALA A 179 -1.57 -20.27 -6.05
N PRO A 180 -1.68 -21.31 -5.21
CA PRO A 180 -1.16 -22.63 -5.56
C PRO A 180 -1.82 -23.13 -6.85
N SER A 181 -1.03 -23.79 -7.71
CA SER A 181 -1.47 -24.23 -9.04
C SER A 181 -2.73 -25.08 -8.99
N ASP A 182 -2.80 -26.00 -8.03
CA ASP A 182 -3.94 -26.90 -7.84
C ASP A 182 -5.24 -26.12 -7.49
N ASP A 183 -5.14 -24.98 -6.80
CA ASP A 183 -6.30 -24.12 -6.51
C ASP A 183 -6.75 -23.42 -7.80
N GLY A 184 -5.82 -22.87 -8.57
CA GLY A 184 -6.11 -22.24 -9.86
C GLY A 184 -6.80 -23.21 -10.82
N ASP A 185 -6.23 -24.39 -11.00
CA ASP A 185 -6.76 -25.45 -11.85
C ASP A 185 -8.15 -25.89 -11.37
N LEU A 186 -8.35 -26.08 -10.06
CA LEU A 186 -9.66 -26.46 -9.52
C LEU A 186 -10.72 -25.38 -9.77
N TRP A 187 -10.37 -24.10 -9.59
CA TRP A 187 -11.29 -22.98 -9.83
C TRP A 187 -11.75 -22.92 -11.28
N GLU A 188 -10.81 -23.08 -12.22
CA GLU A 188 -11.11 -23.08 -13.65
C GLU A 188 -11.91 -24.34 -14.07
N GLU A 189 -11.45 -25.53 -13.69
CA GLU A 189 -12.07 -26.79 -14.10
C GLU A 189 -13.50 -26.99 -13.54
N ARG A 190 -13.75 -26.50 -12.33
CA ARG A 190 -15.04 -26.69 -11.64
C ARG A 190 -15.93 -25.46 -11.67
N GLY A 191 -15.47 -24.36 -12.27
CA GLY A 191 -16.24 -23.12 -12.40
C GLY A 191 -16.58 -22.50 -11.06
N LEU A 192 -15.63 -22.53 -10.11
CA LEU A 192 -15.82 -21.94 -8.79
C LEU A 192 -15.84 -20.40 -8.88
N PRO A 193 -16.59 -19.72 -8.00
CA PRO A 193 -16.68 -18.27 -8.04
C PRO A 193 -15.34 -17.63 -7.66
N TRP A 194 -14.91 -16.66 -8.47
CA TRP A 194 -13.79 -15.79 -8.14
C TRP A 194 -14.27 -14.69 -7.18
N ALA A 195 -13.47 -14.35 -6.17
CA ALA A 195 -13.80 -13.30 -5.23
C ALA A 195 -13.28 -11.94 -5.75
N GLY A 196 -14.09 -10.88 -5.67
CA GLY A 196 -13.71 -9.53 -6.08
C GLY A 196 -13.13 -9.46 -7.51
N ASP A 197 -11.99 -8.79 -7.66
CA ASP A 197 -11.31 -8.60 -8.96
C ASP A 197 -10.52 -9.85 -9.43
N GLY A 198 -11.04 -11.05 -9.21
CA GLY A 198 -10.38 -12.29 -9.65
C GLY A 198 -9.39 -12.85 -8.63
N PHE A 199 -9.80 -12.92 -7.36
CA PHE A 199 -9.02 -13.53 -6.28
C PHE A 199 -9.53 -14.93 -5.92
N ILE A 200 -8.60 -15.79 -5.52
CA ILE A 200 -8.82 -17.14 -4.99
C ILE A 200 -8.58 -17.07 -3.47
N PRO A 201 -9.56 -17.43 -2.62
CA PRO A 201 -9.35 -17.53 -1.18
C PRO A 201 -8.53 -18.79 -0.86
N VAL A 202 -7.42 -18.62 -0.16
CA VAL A 202 -6.51 -19.68 0.25
C VAL A 202 -6.38 -19.61 1.77
N ALA A 203 -6.89 -20.63 2.45
CA ALA A 203 -6.74 -20.80 3.89
C ALA A 203 -5.68 -21.86 4.20
N GLY A 204 -4.82 -21.59 5.16
CA GLY A 204 -3.82 -22.55 5.61
C GLY A 204 -3.02 -22.09 6.82
N PHE A 205 -2.05 -22.94 7.18
CA PHE A 205 -1.22 -22.79 8.37
C PHE A 205 0.22 -23.13 7.98
N TRP A 206 1.14 -22.20 8.22
CA TRP A 206 2.57 -22.44 8.04
C TRP A 206 3.17 -22.99 9.33
N GLN A 207 4.04 -24.00 9.21
CA GLN A 207 4.81 -24.53 10.33
C GLN A 207 6.06 -25.22 9.81
N ASP A 208 7.23 -24.77 10.29
CA ASP A 208 8.55 -25.29 9.91
C ASP A 208 8.71 -25.36 8.37
N GLY A 209 8.33 -24.29 7.67
CA GLY A 209 8.34 -24.22 6.20
C GLY A 209 7.36 -25.17 5.49
N THR A 210 6.44 -25.80 6.21
CA THR A 210 5.41 -26.69 5.66
C THR A 210 4.02 -26.05 5.73
N PHE A 211 3.37 -25.91 4.57
CA PHE A 211 2.00 -25.40 4.51
C PHE A 211 0.96 -26.51 4.70
N ARG A 212 0.05 -26.32 5.65
CA ARG A 212 -1.05 -27.25 5.95
C ARG A 212 -2.41 -26.65 5.57
N ARG A 213 -3.24 -27.47 4.93
CA ARG A 213 -4.64 -27.13 4.62
C ARG A 213 -5.56 -27.37 5.81
N PRO A 214 -6.64 -26.60 5.95
CA PRO A 214 -7.67 -26.87 6.94
C PRO A 214 -8.32 -28.24 6.70
N ASP A 215 -8.72 -28.90 7.77
CA ASP A 215 -9.65 -30.02 7.67
C ASP A 215 -11.06 -29.53 7.33
N ARG A 216 -11.97 -30.50 7.12
CA ARG A 216 -13.39 -30.24 6.81
C ARG A 216 -14.07 -29.27 7.80
N ARG A 217 -13.80 -29.38 9.11
CA ARG A 217 -14.44 -28.57 10.15
C ARG A 217 -13.88 -27.15 10.16
N ARG A 218 -12.56 -27.02 10.05
CA ARG A 218 -11.88 -25.71 9.97
C ARG A 218 -12.28 -24.96 8.70
N LEU A 219 -12.40 -25.65 7.57
CA LEU A 219 -12.86 -25.02 6.32
C LEU A 219 -14.28 -24.47 6.46
N ALA A 220 -15.20 -25.22 7.08
CA ALA A 220 -16.56 -24.75 7.35
C ALA A 220 -16.60 -23.61 8.38
N PHE A 221 -15.68 -23.61 9.36
CA PHE A 221 -15.50 -22.47 10.25
C PHE A 221 -15.07 -21.21 9.49
N PHE A 222 -14.07 -21.30 8.60
CA PHE A 222 -13.64 -20.16 7.77
C PHE A 222 -14.73 -19.69 6.81
N GLU A 223 -15.48 -20.61 6.20
CA GLU A 223 -16.69 -20.29 5.43
C GLU A 223 -17.68 -19.48 6.27
N GLY A 224 -18.00 -19.96 7.47
CA GLY A 224 -18.91 -19.30 8.41
C GLY A 224 -18.40 -17.92 8.83
N LEU A 225 -17.10 -17.79 9.13
CA LEU A 225 -16.51 -16.52 9.55
C LEU A 225 -16.59 -15.48 8.43
N LEU A 226 -16.20 -15.84 7.20
CA LEU A 226 -16.32 -14.94 6.05
C LEU A 226 -17.78 -14.55 5.79
N ALA A 227 -18.72 -15.48 5.93
CA ALA A 227 -20.15 -15.18 5.82
C ALA A 227 -20.65 -14.23 6.94
N ALA A 228 -20.16 -14.40 8.17
CA ALA A 228 -20.51 -13.54 9.31
C ALA A 228 -19.95 -12.12 9.12
N LEU A 229 -18.70 -11.99 8.67
CA LEU A 229 -18.06 -10.73 8.33
C LEU A 229 -18.75 -10.04 7.15
N ALA A 230 -19.18 -10.80 6.13
CA ALA A 230 -19.97 -10.27 5.02
C ALA A 230 -21.31 -9.67 5.47
N ALA A 231 -21.91 -10.23 6.54
CA ALA A 231 -23.17 -9.76 7.12
C ALA A 231 -22.99 -8.70 8.23
N THR A 232 -21.75 -8.38 8.58
CA THR A 232 -21.42 -7.35 9.59
C THR A 232 -21.61 -5.97 8.98
N ARG A 233 -22.23 -5.07 9.74
CA ARG A 233 -22.39 -3.66 9.38
C ARG A 233 -21.55 -2.78 10.30
N GLU A 234 -21.40 -1.53 9.91
CA GLU A 234 -20.66 -0.56 10.71
C GLU A 234 -21.27 -0.37 12.10
N GLU A 235 -22.60 -0.36 12.21
CA GLU A 235 -23.29 -0.18 13.49
C GLU A 235 -23.09 -1.38 14.41
N ASP A 236 -22.85 -2.58 13.86
CA ASP A 236 -22.53 -3.76 14.67
C ASP A 236 -21.15 -3.59 15.32
N LEU A 237 -20.16 -3.07 14.59
CA LEU A 237 -18.80 -2.84 15.09
C LEU A 237 -18.77 -1.77 16.18
N ASP A 238 -19.60 -0.73 16.05
CA ASP A 238 -19.71 0.36 17.01
C ASP A 238 -20.22 -0.09 18.39
N THR A 239 -20.88 -1.26 18.47
CA THR A 239 -21.27 -1.86 19.76
C THR A 239 -20.11 -2.52 20.51
N GLY A 240 -19.01 -2.85 19.81
CA GLY A 240 -17.90 -3.64 20.33
C GLY A 240 -18.19 -5.13 20.56
N ARG A 241 -19.45 -5.58 20.47
CA ARG A 241 -19.84 -6.99 20.58
C ARG A 241 -21.07 -7.28 19.73
N TRP A 242 -20.93 -8.13 18.73
CA TRP A 242 -22.04 -8.46 17.82
C TRP A 242 -22.18 -9.96 17.55
N GLU A 243 -23.40 -10.37 17.21
CA GLU A 243 -23.75 -11.76 16.89
C GLU A 243 -24.19 -11.89 15.43
N LYS A 244 -23.74 -12.95 14.75
CA LYS A 244 -24.23 -13.36 13.43
C LYS A 244 -24.51 -14.85 13.41
N ARG A 245 -25.60 -15.24 12.76
CA ARG A 245 -25.94 -16.64 12.50
C ARG A 245 -25.84 -16.89 11.00
N VAL A 246 -25.11 -17.93 10.64
CA VAL A 246 -24.78 -18.25 9.25
C VAL A 246 -24.90 -19.75 9.04
N ASP A 247 -25.34 -20.15 7.86
CA ASP A 247 -25.33 -21.53 7.43
C ASP A 247 -23.99 -21.84 6.76
N THR A 248 -23.40 -22.99 7.09
CA THR A 248 -22.15 -23.49 6.49
C THR A 248 -22.35 -24.88 5.91
N ALA A 249 -21.37 -25.40 5.17
CA ALA A 249 -21.39 -26.78 4.65
C ALA A 249 -21.56 -27.84 5.77
N GLU A 250 -21.13 -27.55 7.01
CA GLU A 250 -21.28 -28.43 8.17
C GLU A 250 -22.53 -28.13 9.02
N GLY A 251 -23.34 -27.15 8.61
CA GLY A 251 -24.55 -26.72 9.30
C GLY A 251 -24.46 -25.31 9.88
N PRO A 252 -25.52 -24.87 10.60
CA PRO A 252 -25.61 -23.52 11.12
C PRO A 252 -24.59 -23.27 12.24
N LEU A 253 -23.87 -22.15 12.15
CA LEU A 253 -22.95 -21.65 13.16
C LEU A 253 -23.42 -20.29 13.69
N ARG A 254 -23.16 -20.06 14.97
CA ARG A 254 -23.36 -18.77 15.64
C ARG A 254 -22.00 -18.16 15.95
N PHE A 255 -21.71 -17.02 15.33
CA PHE A 255 -20.54 -16.21 15.59
C PHE A 255 -20.88 -15.12 16.59
N VAL A 256 -20.14 -15.06 17.69
CA VAL A 256 -20.16 -13.93 18.64
C VAL A 256 -18.77 -13.32 18.60
N LEU A 257 -18.68 -12.11 18.06
CA LEU A 257 -17.43 -11.40 17.81
C LEU A 257 -17.34 -10.20 18.74
N THR A 258 -16.13 -9.91 19.22
CA THR A 258 -15.86 -8.82 20.16
C THR A 258 -14.63 -8.04 19.78
N LEU A 259 -14.65 -6.74 20.07
CA LEU A 259 -13.49 -5.84 20.03
C LEU A 259 -13.10 -5.53 21.48
N PRO A 260 -12.16 -6.27 22.09
CA PRO A 260 -11.77 -6.09 23.48
C PRO A 260 -11.30 -4.65 23.75
N ASP A 261 -10.48 -4.10 22.84
CA ASP A 261 -9.98 -2.73 22.89
C ASP A 261 -11.09 -1.66 22.89
N LEU A 262 -12.31 -2.00 22.50
CA LEU A 262 -13.45 -1.09 22.58
C LEU A 262 -14.24 -1.25 23.89
N LEU A 263 -14.34 -2.47 24.42
CA LEU A 263 -15.14 -2.79 25.60
C LEU A 263 -14.39 -2.60 26.93
N GLU A 264 -13.09 -2.88 26.94
CA GLU A 264 -12.25 -2.84 28.12
C GLU A 264 -11.79 -1.40 28.39
N PRO A 265 -11.85 -0.90 29.64
CA PRO A 265 -11.43 0.46 29.94
C PRO A 265 -9.97 0.64 29.52
N GLN A 266 -9.68 1.77 28.86
CA GLN A 266 -8.31 2.12 28.52
C GLN A 266 -7.56 2.39 29.83
N GLU A 267 -6.63 1.51 30.20
CA GLU A 267 -5.64 1.87 31.19
C GLU A 267 -4.83 3.04 30.62
N GLU A 268 -4.71 4.13 31.38
CA GLU A 268 -3.96 5.35 31.01
C GLU A 268 -2.45 5.11 30.87
N GLU A 269 -2.00 3.84 30.75
CA GLU A 269 -0.60 3.51 30.62
C GLU A 269 0.00 4.15 29.36
N GLU A 270 1.13 4.80 29.60
CA GLU A 270 1.93 5.65 28.74
C GLU A 270 2.37 4.91 27.47
N ARG A 271 1.47 4.78 26.48
CA ARG A 271 1.93 4.48 25.14
C ARG A 271 2.67 5.70 24.60
N PRO A 272 3.87 5.53 24.02
CA PRO A 272 4.56 6.63 23.39
C PRO A 272 3.63 7.23 22.33
N ALA A 273 3.32 8.52 22.50
CA ALA A 273 2.49 9.24 21.56
C ALA A 273 3.08 9.07 20.16
N GLY A 274 2.30 8.51 19.22
CA GLY A 274 2.71 8.50 17.81
C GLY A 274 3.08 9.91 17.36
N LEU A 275 3.98 10.06 16.39
CA LEU A 275 4.49 11.36 15.94
C LEU A 275 3.36 12.36 15.63
N THR A 276 2.25 11.88 15.04
CA THR A 276 1.04 12.66 14.79
C THR A 276 0.43 13.26 16.06
N LEU A 277 0.28 12.47 17.12
CA LEU A 277 -0.24 12.94 18.40
C LEU A 277 0.74 13.93 19.05
N ALA A 278 2.05 13.62 19.03
CA ALA A 278 3.07 14.51 19.57
C ALA A 278 3.08 15.88 18.87
N TRP A 279 3.01 15.90 17.54
CA TRP A 279 2.91 17.15 16.77
C TRP A 279 1.62 17.90 17.06
N ARG A 280 0.48 17.21 17.14
CA ARG A 280 -0.81 17.83 17.46
C ARG A 280 -0.79 18.48 18.84
N VAL A 281 -0.29 17.77 19.85
CA VAL A 281 -0.13 18.30 21.21
C VAL A 281 0.77 19.53 21.18
N MET A 282 1.91 19.47 20.48
CA MET A 282 2.82 20.60 20.34
C MET A 282 2.17 21.80 19.63
N GLU A 283 1.42 21.58 18.54
CA GLU A 283 0.69 22.64 17.83
C GLU A 283 -0.35 23.32 18.72
N ARG A 284 -1.10 22.54 19.51
CA ARG A 284 -2.04 23.10 20.49
C ARG A 284 -1.30 23.92 21.54
N SER A 285 -0.22 23.40 22.11
CA SER A 285 0.59 24.12 23.11
C SER A 285 1.09 25.45 22.55
N MET A 286 1.59 25.47 21.31
CA MET A 286 2.02 26.70 20.63
C MET A 286 0.87 27.68 20.39
N ARG A 287 -0.32 27.19 20.03
CA ARG A 287 -1.52 28.02 19.86
C ARG A 287 -1.93 28.67 21.19
N ALA A 288 -1.95 27.88 22.26
CA ALA A 288 -2.27 28.37 23.61
C ALA A 288 -1.27 29.45 24.07
N MET A 289 0.03 29.22 23.87
CA MET A 289 1.07 30.21 24.14
C MET A 289 0.87 31.50 23.34
N GLY A 290 0.54 31.40 22.04
CA GLY A 290 0.26 32.56 21.19
C GLY A 290 -0.89 33.41 21.71
N LYS A 291 -1.98 32.77 22.17
CA LYS A 291 -3.13 33.46 22.77
C LYS A 291 -2.76 34.19 24.07
N LEU A 292 -2.01 33.54 24.96
CA LEU A 292 -1.54 34.13 26.22
C LEU A 292 -0.63 35.33 26.00
N LEU A 293 0.32 35.22 25.06
CA LEU A 293 1.21 36.32 24.67
C LEU A 293 0.42 37.48 24.08
N ALA A 294 -0.57 37.22 23.23
CA ALA A 294 -1.46 38.25 22.67
C ALA A 294 -2.33 38.93 23.74
N ALA A 295 -2.72 38.20 24.78
CA ALA A 295 -3.45 38.72 25.94
C ALA A 295 -2.56 39.48 26.94
N GLY A 296 -1.23 39.45 26.76
CA GLY A 296 -0.27 40.11 27.65
C GLY A 296 -0.02 39.38 28.97
N ASP A 297 -0.41 38.12 29.09
CA ASP A 297 -0.18 37.30 30.28
C ASP A 297 1.11 36.47 30.12
N SER A 298 2.24 37.09 30.44
CA SER A 298 3.55 36.42 30.46
C SER A 298 3.86 35.69 31.78
N SER A 299 2.96 35.78 32.77
CA SER A 299 3.19 35.24 34.12
C SER A 299 2.98 33.72 34.21
N SER A 300 2.24 33.17 33.25
CA SER A 300 1.94 31.74 33.09
C SER A 300 3.02 30.97 32.29
N LEU A 301 4.01 31.67 31.73
CA LEU A 301 5.11 31.08 30.98
C LEU A 301 6.29 30.77 31.91
N GLN A 302 6.57 29.50 32.16
CA GLN A 302 7.74 29.07 32.93
C GLN A 302 8.82 28.50 32.00
N MET A 303 10.09 28.70 32.34
CA MET A 303 11.22 28.09 31.63
C MET A 303 11.85 27.05 32.56
N ASP A 304 12.22 25.89 32.04
CA ASP A 304 13.00 24.92 32.79
C ASP A 304 14.49 25.29 32.86
N GLU A 305 15.28 24.49 33.57
CA GLU A 305 16.72 24.72 33.78
C GLU A 305 17.55 24.64 32.49
N GLU A 306 17.02 24.01 31.42
CA GLU A 306 17.65 23.93 30.10
C GLU A 306 17.22 25.06 29.15
N GLY A 307 16.36 25.97 29.61
CA GLY A 307 15.86 27.09 28.82
C GLY A 307 14.75 26.69 27.84
N ILE A 308 14.13 25.54 28.04
CA ILE A 308 12.94 25.11 27.30
C ILE A 308 11.72 25.75 27.97
N LEU A 309 10.92 26.45 27.15
CA LEU A 309 9.68 27.07 27.59
C LEU A 309 8.64 25.97 27.87
N PHE A 310 8.27 25.80 29.14
CA PHE A 310 7.32 24.80 29.60
C PHE A 310 6.04 25.48 30.10
N LEU A 311 4.90 25.06 29.53
CA LEU A 311 3.59 25.36 30.10
C LEU A 311 3.29 24.30 31.17
N PRO A 312 2.92 24.66 32.42
CA PRO A 312 2.47 23.68 33.42
C PRO A 312 1.34 22.79 32.84
N SER A 313 1.28 21.51 33.24
CA SER A 313 0.30 20.57 32.67
C SER A 313 -1.16 21.03 32.78
N GLU A 314 -1.49 21.81 33.82
CA GLU A 314 -2.80 22.46 33.99
C GLU A 314 -3.10 23.57 32.96
N SER A 315 -2.08 24.17 32.34
CA SER A 315 -2.23 25.15 31.25
C SER A 315 -2.19 24.54 29.84
N LEU A 316 -1.87 23.24 29.75
CA LEU A 316 -1.91 22.45 28.52
C LEU A 316 -3.28 21.79 28.27
N SER A 317 -4.16 21.78 29.28
CA SER A 317 -5.57 21.44 29.06
C SER A 317 -6.18 22.57 28.25
N ALA A 318 -6.60 22.26 27.02
CA ALA A 318 -7.47 23.14 26.24
C ALA A 318 -8.55 23.72 27.14
N GLU A 319 -8.90 25.01 27.03
CA GLU A 319 -9.95 25.64 27.83
C GLU A 319 -11.16 24.67 27.98
N PRO A 320 -11.28 23.94 29.11
CA PRO A 320 -12.14 22.75 29.15
C PRO A 320 -13.63 23.10 29.01
N ASP A 321 -13.93 24.39 29.13
CA ASP A 321 -15.28 24.95 29.09
C ASP A 321 -15.76 25.28 27.67
N THR A 322 -14.89 25.30 26.67
CA THR A 322 -15.30 25.55 25.27
C THR A 322 -15.69 24.26 24.54
N PRO A 323 -16.61 24.30 23.56
CA PRO A 323 -16.87 23.18 22.67
C PRO A 323 -15.61 22.71 21.92
N GLU A 324 -14.78 23.66 21.44
CA GLU A 324 -13.50 23.39 20.76
C GLU A 324 -12.55 22.60 21.68
N GLY A 325 -12.29 23.07 22.90
CA GLY A 325 -11.37 22.41 23.82
C GLY A 325 -11.80 21.01 24.23
N ARG A 326 -13.12 20.79 24.42
CA ARG A 326 -13.66 19.45 24.71
C ARG A 326 -13.51 18.49 23.52
N ALA A 327 -13.75 18.98 22.30
CA ALA A 327 -13.54 18.18 21.09
C ALA A 327 -12.06 17.86 20.87
N GLU A 328 -11.16 18.81 21.14
CA GLU A 328 -9.71 18.59 21.03
C GLU A 328 -9.20 17.54 22.03
N ALA A 329 -9.69 17.54 23.27
CA ALA A 329 -9.34 16.54 24.28
C ALA A 329 -9.83 15.13 23.90
N LEU A 330 -11.02 15.02 23.30
CA LEU A 330 -11.50 13.75 22.75
C LEU A 330 -10.63 13.27 21.60
N LEU A 331 -10.14 14.18 20.75
CA LEU A 331 -9.26 13.82 19.65
C LEU A 331 -7.89 13.33 20.10
N ASP A 332 -7.31 13.90 21.16
CA ASP A 332 -6.06 13.37 21.70
C ASP A 332 -6.22 11.92 22.14
N ARG A 333 -7.32 11.62 22.83
CA ARG A 333 -7.69 10.25 23.18
C ARG A 333 -7.96 9.39 21.93
N ALA A 334 -8.55 9.97 20.89
CA ALA A 334 -8.85 9.28 19.63
C ALA A 334 -7.59 8.88 18.85
N TYR A 335 -6.56 9.72 18.87
CA TYR A 335 -5.25 9.45 18.28
C TYR A 335 -4.39 8.51 19.13
N ALA A 336 -4.57 8.51 20.45
CA ALA A 336 -3.94 7.54 21.35
C ALA A 336 -4.61 6.15 21.33
N ALA A 337 -5.89 6.10 20.96
CA ALA A 337 -6.67 4.86 20.91
C ALA A 337 -6.37 4.04 19.64
N ARG A 338 -6.30 2.71 19.82
CA ARG A 338 -6.24 1.73 18.73
C ARG A 338 -7.60 1.50 18.08
N GLY A 339 -7.56 1.19 16.79
CA GLY A 339 -8.69 0.64 16.06
C GLY A 339 -9.98 1.47 16.17
N ARG A 340 -11.11 0.79 16.35
CA ARG A 340 -12.46 1.36 16.31
C ARG A 340 -12.75 2.41 17.39
N ARG A 341 -12.11 2.32 18.56
CA ARG A 341 -12.32 3.28 19.66
C ARG A 341 -12.01 4.71 19.24
N GLY A 342 -10.94 4.91 18.48
CA GLY A 342 -10.58 6.25 18.01
C GLY A 342 -11.57 6.83 17.01
N VAL A 343 -12.22 6.01 16.19
CA VAL A 343 -13.32 6.43 15.29
C VAL A 343 -14.50 6.97 16.10
N LEU A 344 -14.90 6.27 17.16
CA LEU A 344 -16.02 6.69 18.01
C LEU A 344 -15.71 7.98 18.78
N LEU A 345 -14.50 8.12 19.30
CA LEU A 345 -14.06 9.35 19.99
C LEU A 345 -14.03 10.55 19.04
N ALA A 346 -13.58 10.38 17.79
CA ALA A 346 -13.61 11.44 16.79
C ALA A 346 -15.05 11.83 16.39
N ARG A 347 -15.99 10.87 16.32
CA ARG A 347 -17.41 11.17 16.12
C ARG A 347 -18.01 11.96 17.28
N GLN A 348 -17.70 11.58 18.52
CA GLN A 348 -18.11 12.33 19.72
C GLN A 348 -17.54 13.76 19.71
N ALA A 349 -16.31 13.95 19.24
CA ALA A 349 -15.72 15.27 19.07
C ALA A 349 -16.54 16.14 18.10
N LEU A 350 -17.00 15.56 16.98
CA LEU A 350 -17.85 16.27 16.01
C LEU A 350 -19.26 16.59 16.52
N GLU A 351 -19.83 15.75 17.40
CA GLU A 351 -21.11 16.06 18.06
C GLU A 351 -21.01 17.30 18.95
N ILE A 352 -19.85 17.51 19.59
CA ILE A 352 -19.58 18.66 20.45
C ILE A 352 -19.19 19.89 19.63
N TRP A 353 -18.31 19.72 18.64
CA TRP A 353 -17.81 20.79 17.79
C TRP A 353 -17.76 20.33 16.32
N PRO A 354 -18.81 20.64 15.53
CA PRO A 354 -18.91 20.22 14.13
C PRO A 354 -17.84 20.81 13.20
N ASP A 355 -17.15 21.87 13.62
CA ASP A 355 -16.10 22.53 12.84
C ASP A 355 -14.69 22.00 13.18
N CYS A 356 -14.60 20.85 13.86
CA CYS A 356 -13.35 20.18 14.18
C CYS A 356 -12.75 19.49 12.94
N ALA A 357 -11.96 20.22 12.15
CA ALA A 357 -11.33 19.70 10.92
C ALA A 357 -10.43 18.47 11.16
N ASP A 358 -9.69 18.40 12.27
CA ASP A 358 -8.85 17.25 12.59
C ASP A 358 -9.66 15.97 12.87
N ALA A 359 -10.91 16.10 13.37
CA ALA A 359 -11.76 14.93 13.58
C ALA A 359 -12.17 14.30 12.26
N TYR A 360 -12.51 15.11 11.26
CA TYR A 360 -12.74 14.62 9.89
C TYR A 360 -11.49 14.00 9.29
N ASN A 361 -10.30 14.56 9.53
CA ASN A 361 -9.03 13.99 9.06
C ASN A 361 -8.82 12.57 9.61
N LEU A 362 -8.94 12.38 10.93
CA LEU A 362 -8.82 11.07 11.57
C LEU A 362 -9.86 10.08 11.04
N LEU A 363 -11.12 10.51 10.87
CA LEU A 363 -12.17 9.66 10.31
C LEU A 363 -11.88 9.29 8.85
N ALA A 364 -11.33 10.22 8.06
CA ALA A 364 -10.98 9.98 6.65
C ALA A 364 -9.79 9.01 6.51
N GLU A 365 -8.78 9.12 7.38
CA GLU A 365 -7.67 8.16 7.46
C GLU A 365 -8.18 6.75 7.76
N ARG A 366 -9.18 6.64 8.66
CA ARG A 366 -9.81 5.36 9.06
C ARG A 366 -11.05 4.98 8.23
N ALA A 367 -11.31 5.64 7.12
CA ALA A 367 -12.45 5.32 6.26
C ALA A 367 -12.24 4.00 5.50
N PRO A 368 -13.31 3.29 5.10
CA PRO A 368 -13.20 1.97 4.47
C PRO A 368 -12.71 2.00 3.03
N ASP A 369 -12.84 3.14 2.35
CA ASP A 369 -12.52 3.27 0.93
C ASP A 369 -12.11 4.71 0.56
N PRO A 370 -11.38 4.92 -0.56
CA PRO A 370 -10.90 6.25 -0.95
C PRO A 370 -12.01 7.25 -1.26
N GLU A 371 -13.20 6.79 -1.69
CA GLU A 371 -14.32 7.68 -1.97
C GLU A 371 -14.94 8.22 -0.69
N SER A 372 -15.18 7.35 0.30
CA SER A 372 -15.64 7.74 1.63
C SER A 372 -14.63 8.64 2.35
N ALA A 373 -13.33 8.35 2.23
CA ALA A 373 -12.27 9.23 2.75
C ALA A 373 -12.31 10.61 2.11
N GLY A 374 -12.43 10.68 0.77
CA GLY A 374 -12.53 11.96 0.06
C GLY A 374 -13.70 12.82 0.54
N ARG A 375 -14.87 12.21 0.77
CA ARG A 375 -16.02 12.93 1.34
C ARG A 375 -15.74 13.50 2.74
N LEU A 376 -15.09 12.72 3.61
CA LEU A 376 -14.74 13.16 4.96
C LEU A 376 -13.68 14.28 4.92
N PHE A 377 -12.66 14.17 4.07
CA PHE A 377 -11.69 15.24 3.88
C PHE A 377 -12.32 16.53 3.34
N GLU A 378 -13.27 16.43 2.40
CA GLU A 378 -14.03 17.58 1.91
C GLU A 378 -14.84 18.25 3.03
N GLN A 379 -15.50 17.46 3.88
CA GLN A 379 -16.18 17.97 5.08
C GLN A 379 -15.21 18.62 6.06
N GLY A 380 -14.03 18.03 6.27
CA GLY A 380 -12.97 18.56 7.12
C GLY A 380 -12.39 19.87 6.61
N MET A 381 -12.21 20.01 5.31
CA MET A 381 -11.84 21.29 4.69
C MET A 381 -12.90 22.36 4.95
N ALA A 382 -14.17 22.04 4.70
CA ALA A 382 -15.27 22.98 4.92
C ALA A 382 -15.42 23.37 6.41
N ALA A 383 -15.19 22.41 7.32
CA ALA A 383 -15.13 22.65 8.75
C ALA A 383 -13.98 23.60 9.12
N GLY A 384 -12.77 23.35 8.60
CA GLY A 384 -11.61 24.22 8.82
C GLY A 384 -11.81 25.64 8.30
N GLU A 385 -12.42 25.80 7.13
CA GLU A 385 -12.74 27.12 6.57
C GLU A 385 -13.72 27.90 7.45
N ARG A 386 -14.77 27.24 7.97
CA ARG A 386 -15.71 27.85 8.92
C ARG A 386 -15.06 28.21 10.25
N ALA A 387 -14.20 27.35 10.78
CA ALA A 387 -13.47 27.59 12.03
C ALA A 387 -12.50 28.78 11.92
N LEU A 388 -11.83 28.93 10.79
CA LEU A 388 -10.93 30.05 10.51
C LEU A 388 -11.68 31.37 10.28
N GLY A 389 -12.78 31.30 9.54
CA GLY A 389 -13.48 32.48 9.04
C GLY A 389 -12.78 33.16 7.84
N PRO A 390 -13.52 33.96 7.05
CA PRO A 390 -13.05 34.45 5.75
C PRO A 390 -11.87 35.43 5.84
N THR A 391 -11.80 36.23 6.90
CA THR A 391 -10.73 37.23 7.08
C THR A 391 -9.40 36.55 7.40
N ALA A 392 -9.35 35.70 8.43
CA ALA A 392 -8.13 34.99 8.80
C ALA A 392 -7.65 34.07 7.68
N PHE A 393 -8.57 33.44 6.95
CA PHE A 393 -8.23 32.64 5.78
C PHE A 393 -7.54 33.47 4.69
N ALA A 394 -8.10 34.63 4.34
CA ALA A 394 -7.53 35.51 3.31
C ALA A 394 -6.16 36.08 3.74
N GLU A 395 -6.03 36.46 5.00
CA GLU A 395 -4.79 37.01 5.56
C GLU A 395 -3.66 35.97 5.58
N ALA A 396 -3.96 34.69 5.78
CA ALA A 396 -2.96 33.62 5.86
C ALA A 396 -2.36 33.22 4.49
N ILE A 397 -2.95 33.65 3.36
CA ILE A 397 -2.54 33.22 2.01
C ILE A 397 -1.05 33.48 1.78
N GLY A 398 -0.34 32.46 1.29
CA GLY A 398 1.10 32.50 1.03
C GLY A 398 1.95 32.07 2.22
N HIS A 399 1.37 31.89 3.40
CA HIS A 399 2.08 31.45 4.60
C HIS A 399 1.21 30.58 5.52
N PHE A 400 0.24 29.85 4.94
CA PHE A 400 -0.70 28.98 5.66
C PHE A 400 0.02 28.11 6.70
N TRP A 401 1.13 27.45 6.33
CA TRP A 401 1.83 26.56 7.26
C TRP A 401 2.40 27.25 8.51
N GLY A 402 2.71 28.55 8.42
CA GLY A 402 3.14 29.36 9.57
C GLY A 402 1.99 29.69 10.53
N VAL A 403 0.74 29.61 10.07
CA VAL A 403 -0.47 29.85 10.86
C VAL A 403 -1.05 28.52 11.32
N LEU A 404 -0.88 28.20 12.61
CA LEU A 404 -1.23 26.90 13.19
C LEU A 404 -2.69 26.53 12.98
N GLU A 405 -3.58 27.51 13.02
CA GLU A 405 -5.03 27.36 12.83
C GLU A 405 -5.38 26.86 11.43
N THR A 406 -4.54 27.09 10.42
CA THR A 406 -4.82 26.66 9.04
C THR A 406 -4.31 25.25 8.72
N ARG A 407 -3.47 24.66 9.58
CA ARG A 407 -2.88 23.33 9.34
C ARG A 407 -3.93 22.22 9.24
N PRO A 408 -4.98 22.17 10.08
CA PRO A 408 -6.06 21.19 9.91
C PRO A 408 -6.73 21.27 8.53
N TYR A 409 -6.96 22.48 8.01
CA TYR A 409 -7.49 22.68 6.65
C TYR A 409 -6.53 22.13 5.58
N MET A 410 -5.24 22.43 5.71
CA MET A 410 -4.21 21.97 4.76
C MET A 410 -4.03 20.44 4.77
N ARG A 411 -4.11 19.78 5.93
CA ARG A 411 -4.08 18.31 6.05
C ARG A 411 -5.27 17.67 5.33
N ASN A 412 -6.48 18.17 5.59
CA ASN A 412 -7.68 17.67 4.92
C ASN A 412 -7.62 17.90 3.40
N ARG A 413 -7.10 19.04 2.94
CA ARG A 413 -6.94 19.32 1.51
C ARG A 413 -5.95 18.38 0.84
N GLU A 414 -4.87 18.04 1.53
CA GLU A 414 -3.90 17.05 1.06
C GLU A 414 -4.55 15.67 0.97
N GLY A 415 -5.23 15.23 2.03
CA GLY A 415 -5.93 13.96 2.07
C GLY A 415 -6.98 13.82 0.97
N LEU A 416 -7.74 14.89 0.69
CA LEU A 416 -8.67 14.93 -0.44
C LEU A 416 -7.94 14.73 -1.77
N ALA A 417 -6.85 15.50 -2.01
CA ALA A 417 -6.07 15.37 -3.23
C ALA A 417 -5.49 13.96 -3.40
N GLN A 418 -4.96 13.36 -2.33
CA GLN A 418 -4.45 11.99 -2.33
C GLN A 418 -5.57 10.97 -2.64
N SER A 419 -6.76 11.11 -2.03
CA SER A 419 -7.91 10.25 -2.32
C SER A 419 -8.36 10.32 -3.79
N LEU A 420 -8.24 11.50 -4.42
CA LEU A 420 -8.52 11.70 -5.84
C LEU A 420 -7.47 11.00 -6.72
N VAL A 421 -6.18 11.05 -6.33
CA VAL A 421 -5.10 10.31 -7.01
C VAL A 421 -5.37 8.81 -6.98
N GLU A 422 -5.75 8.25 -5.83
CA GLU A 422 -6.08 6.82 -5.70
C GLU A 422 -7.24 6.38 -6.60
N ARG A 423 -8.19 7.30 -6.82
CA ARG A 423 -9.33 7.10 -7.72
C ARG A 423 -9.02 7.47 -9.17
N LYS A 424 -7.76 7.76 -9.50
CA LYS A 424 -7.29 8.20 -10.82
C LYS A 424 -7.97 9.46 -11.35
N ARG A 425 -8.53 10.29 -10.47
CA ARG A 425 -9.13 11.60 -10.78
C ARG A 425 -8.04 12.67 -10.78
N TYR A 426 -7.03 12.49 -11.64
CA TYR A 426 -5.81 13.29 -11.62
C TYR A 426 -6.04 14.77 -11.89
N ALA A 427 -7.02 15.14 -12.74
CA ALA A 427 -7.31 16.54 -13.06
C ALA A 427 -7.74 17.32 -11.81
N GLU A 428 -8.67 16.77 -11.03
CA GLU A 428 -9.16 17.38 -9.79
C GLU A 428 -8.08 17.36 -8.71
N ALA A 429 -7.33 16.27 -8.58
CA ALA A 429 -6.19 16.20 -7.66
C ALA A 429 -5.16 17.31 -7.94
N ALA A 430 -4.87 17.59 -9.22
CA ALA A 430 -3.95 18.65 -9.62
C ALA A 430 -4.44 20.03 -9.17
N GLU A 431 -5.74 20.32 -9.27
CA GLU A 431 -6.32 21.59 -8.80
C GLU A 431 -6.10 21.77 -7.29
N HIS A 432 -6.36 20.73 -6.49
CA HIS A 432 -6.14 20.78 -5.04
C HIS A 432 -4.66 20.99 -4.70
N PHE A 433 -3.74 20.27 -5.32
CA PHE A 433 -2.31 20.43 -5.08
C PHE A 433 -1.78 21.80 -5.53
N GLN A 434 -2.21 22.30 -6.70
CA GLN A 434 -1.82 23.63 -7.18
C GLN A 434 -2.30 24.72 -6.23
N GLU A 435 -3.51 24.58 -5.72
CA GLU A 435 -4.05 25.50 -4.73
C GLU A 435 -3.33 25.41 -3.38
N MET A 436 -2.92 24.21 -2.93
CA MET A 436 -2.05 24.09 -1.76
C MET A 436 -0.72 24.85 -1.94
N LEU A 437 -0.11 24.79 -3.13
CA LEU A 437 1.09 25.57 -3.44
C LEU A 437 0.83 27.08 -3.53
N ARG A 438 -0.39 27.51 -3.86
CA ARG A 438 -0.78 28.93 -3.78
C ARG A 438 -0.92 29.40 -2.33
N LEU A 439 -1.52 28.56 -1.48
CA LEU A 439 -1.71 28.84 -0.05
C LEU A 439 -0.39 28.76 0.74
N ASN A 440 0.49 27.86 0.35
CA ASN A 440 1.81 27.65 0.93
C ASN A 440 2.88 27.42 -0.17
N PRO A 441 3.47 28.48 -0.75
CA PRO A 441 4.51 28.38 -1.78
C PRO A 441 5.79 27.68 -1.31
N GLU A 442 6.12 27.73 -0.01
CA GLU A 442 7.27 27.03 0.58
C GLU A 442 7.07 25.51 0.64
N ASP A 443 5.83 25.04 0.44
CA ASP A 443 5.47 23.63 0.32
C ASP A 443 6.05 22.75 1.44
N ASN A 444 5.75 23.13 2.69
CA ASN A 444 6.21 22.41 3.87
C ASN A 444 5.67 20.96 3.94
N GLN A 445 4.55 20.67 3.28
CA GLN A 445 3.97 19.33 3.20
C GLN A 445 4.56 18.48 2.06
N GLY A 446 5.33 19.07 1.15
CA GLY A 446 5.95 18.33 0.05
C GLY A 446 5.00 17.95 -1.08
N VAL A 447 3.87 18.65 -1.25
CA VAL A 447 2.87 18.29 -2.27
C VAL A 447 3.40 18.43 -3.70
N ARG A 448 4.49 19.18 -3.91
CA ARG A 448 5.20 19.23 -5.20
C ARG A 448 5.62 17.84 -5.71
N HIS A 449 5.97 16.91 -4.81
CA HIS A 449 6.39 15.54 -5.16
C HIS A 449 5.24 14.72 -5.75
N SER A 450 4.02 14.89 -5.20
CA SER A 450 2.82 14.28 -5.76
C SER A 450 2.37 15.00 -7.04
N LEU A 451 2.32 16.33 -7.01
CA LEU A 451 1.82 17.14 -8.14
C LEU A 451 2.63 16.91 -9.42
N VAL A 452 3.97 16.81 -9.36
CA VAL A 452 4.77 16.58 -10.57
C VAL A 452 4.38 15.27 -11.27
N ASN A 453 4.11 14.21 -10.51
CA ASN A 453 3.69 12.92 -11.06
C ASN A 453 2.25 12.98 -11.61
N VAL A 454 1.34 13.68 -10.90
CA VAL A 454 -0.03 13.92 -11.37
C VAL A 454 -0.04 14.69 -12.70
N LEU A 455 0.79 15.73 -12.85
CA LEU A 455 0.91 16.49 -14.08
C LEU A 455 1.46 15.64 -15.24
N ILE A 456 2.46 14.78 -14.97
CA ILE A 456 2.98 13.83 -15.97
C ILE A 456 1.90 12.84 -16.41
N ALA A 457 1.11 12.31 -15.47
CA ALA A 457 0.01 11.38 -15.76
C ALA A 457 -1.12 12.02 -16.60
N LEU A 458 -1.27 13.34 -16.54
CA LEU A 458 -2.20 14.14 -17.35
C LEU A 458 -1.61 14.61 -18.69
N ASP A 459 -0.39 14.18 -19.03
CA ASP A 459 0.36 14.68 -20.20
C ASP A 459 0.62 16.20 -20.18
N ARG A 460 0.55 16.83 -19.00
CA ARG A 460 0.81 18.28 -18.77
C ARG A 460 2.31 18.53 -18.56
N ASP A 461 3.14 18.00 -19.46
CA ASP A 461 4.60 18.00 -19.35
C ASP A 461 5.24 19.40 -19.26
N ALA A 462 4.60 20.42 -19.83
CA ALA A 462 5.08 21.80 -19.73
C ALA A 462 4.95 22.33 -18.29
N GLU A 463 3.80 22.11 -17.65
CA GLU A 463 3.54 22.53 -16.28
C GLU A 463 4.36 21.72 -15.28
N ALA A 464 4.55 20.41 -15.54
CA ALA A 464 5.44 19.58 -14.73
C ALA A 464 6.89 20.12 -14.76
N ARG A 465 7.37 20.57 -15.93
CA ARG A 465 8.70 21.20 -16.06
C ARG A 465 8.76 22.54 -15.32
N GLU A 466 7.74 23.39 -15.45
CA GLU A 466 7.68 24.66 -14.71
C GLU A 466 7.73 24.44 -13.20
N LEU A 467 7.00 23.44 -12.69
CA LEU A 467 7.02 23.07 -11.27
C LEU A 467 8.43 22.60 -10.84
N LEU A 468 9.07 21.75 -11.63
CA LEU A 468 10.42 21.25 -11.37
C LEU A 468 11.48 22.37 -11.39
N ASP A 469 11.27 23.40 -12.21
CA ASP A 469 12.13 24.59 -12.28
C ASP A 469 11.87 25.55 -11.11
N ARG A 470 10.61 25.71 -10.68
CA ARG A 470 10.25 26.49 -9.49
C ARG A 470 10.92 25.95 -8.23
N TYR A 471 10.95 24.63 -8.08
CA TYR A 471 11.63 23.92 -6.99
C TYR A 471 12.95 23.31 -7.45
N ALA A 472 13.75 24.06 -8.21
CA ALA A 472 15.01 23.58 -8.74
C ALA A 472 15.96 23.12 -7.62
N GLU A 473 15.97 23.75 -6.45
CA GLU A 473 16.86 23.39 -5.35
C GLU A 473 16.53 22.04 -4.68
N ASP A 474 15.33 21.49 -4.91
CA ASP A 474 14.98 20.16 -4.44
C ASP A 474 15.65 19.08 -5.31
N ARG A 475 16.64 18.40 -4.72
CA ARG A 475 17.46 17.35 -5.35
C ARG A 475 17.11 15.94 -4.88
N LEU A 476 15.97 15.77 -4.23
CA LEU A 476 15.47 14.44 -3.86
C LEU A 476 15.21 13.59 -5.10
N ALA A 477 15.21 12.27 -4.93
CA ALA A 477 14.86 11.34 -5.99
C ALA A 477 13.46 11.62 -6.54
N LEU A 478 12.57 12.08 -5.67
CA LEU A 478 11.19 12.50 -5.96
C LEU A 478 11.09 13.60 -7.03
N MET A 479 12.15 14.38 -7.26
CA MET A 479 12.20 15.44 -8.27
C MET A 479 13.16 15.14 -9.41
N GLU A 480 14.31 14.50 -9.13
CA GLU A 480 15.28 14.18 -10.19
C GLU A 480 14.81 13.07 -11.15
N TYR A 481 14.06 12.07 -10.67
CA TYR A 481 13.52 11.05 -11.56
C TYR A 481 12.40 11.57 -12.48
N PRO A 482 11.44 12.40 -12.03
CA PRO A 482 10.51 13.08 -12.94
C PRO A 482 11.21 13.97 -13.97
N ARG A 483 12.28 14.69 -13.58
CA ARG A 483 13.13 15.43 -14.54
C ARG A 483 13.71 14.50 -15.62
N ALA A 484 14.20 13.33 -15.23
CA ALA A 484 14.74 12.34 -16.16
C ALA A 484 13.66 11.76 -17.09
N LEU A 485 12.48 11.41 -16.55
CA LEU A 485 11.36 10.89 -17.31
C LEU A 485 10.87 11.90 -18.34
N LEU A 486 10.66 13.16 -17.96
CA LEU A 486 10.23 14.22 -18.88
C LEU A 486 11.24 14.49 -20.00
N ARG A 487 12.55 14.39 -19.70
CA ARG A 487 13.60 14.48 -20.75
C ARG A 487 13.52 13.31 -21.72
N PHE A 488 13.31 12.11 -21.21
CA PHE A 488 13.11 10.94 -22.05
C PHE A 488 11.84 11.04 -22.90
N ARG A 489 10.72 11.54 -22.35
CA ARG A 489 9.49 11.79 -23.12
C ARG A 489 9.72 12.76 -24.28
N ALA A 490 10.50 13.81 -24.06
CA ALA A 490 10.73 14.85 -25.06
C ALA A 490 11.73 14.44 -26.15
N GLU A 491 12.80 13.71 -25.80
CA GLU A 491 13.97 13.51 -26.67
C GLU A 491 14.34 12.03 -26.87
N GLY A 492 13.64 11.11 -26.23
CA GLY A 492 13.98 9.69 -26.18
C GLY A 492 15.29 9.44 -25.42
N ASP A 493 16.04 8.41 -25.85
CA ASP A 493 17.32 8.00 -25.27
C ASP A 493 18.49 8.93 -25.70
N SER A 494 18.31 10.24 -25.47
CA SER A 494 19.25 11.31 -25.81
C SER A 494 20.42 11.44 -24.81
N PRO A 495 21.54 12.10 -25.17
CA PRO A 495 22.61 12.44 -24.23
C PRO A 495 22.11 13.22 -23.01
N GLU A 496 21.16 14.12 -23.19
CA GLU A 496 20.57 14.98 -22.16
C GLU A 496 19.69 14.15 -21.21
N ALA A 497 18.84 13.27 -21.74
CA ALA A 497 18.05 12.33 -20.94
C ALA A 497 18.95 11.39 -20.11
N LYS A 498 20.06 10.90 -20.69
CA LYS A 498 21.05 10.09 -19.96
C LYS A 498 21.72 10.87 -18.83
N ARG A 499 22.06 12.14 -19.06
CA ARG A 499 22.64 13.01 -18.02
C ARG A 499 21.64 13.25 -16.89
N ALA A 500 20.37 13.47 -17.21
CA ALA A 500 19.31 13.62 -16.22
C ALA A 500 19.12 12.33 -15.41
N LEU A 501 19.02 11.17 -16.07
CA LEU A 501 18.92 9.88 -15.40
C LEU A 501 20.14 9.60 -14.49
N LYS A 502 21.35 9.95 -14.94
CA LYS A 502 22.54 9.80 -14.10
C LYS A 502 22.44 10.61 -12.81
N ARG A 503 21.91 11.84 -12.86
CA ARG A 503 21.67 12.65 -11.65
C ARG A 503 20.60 12.02 -10.75
N ALA A 504 19.52 11.53 -11.33
CA ALA A 504 18.47 10.81 -10.58
C ALA A 504 19.01 9.58 -9.84
N VAL A 505 19.85 8.77 -10.50
CA VAL A 505 20.52 7.62 -9.90
C VAL A 505 21.53 8.03 -8.82
N GLN A 506 22.15 9.22 -8.94
CA GLN A 506 23.02 9.76 -7.89
C GLN A 506 22.24 10.22 -6.67
N ALA A 507 21.03 10.78 -6.85
CA ALA A 507 20.15 11.15 -5.74
C ALA A 507 19.70 9.90 -4.97
N ASN A 508 19.23 8.86 -5.69
CA ASN A 508 18.93 7.58 -5.09
C ASN A 508 19.14 6.42 -6.08
N ARG A 509 20.09 5.55 -5.76
CA ARG A 509 20.48 4.41 -6.60
C ARG A 509 19.52 3.22 -6.51
N LEU A 510 18.64 3.19 -5.51
CA LEU A 510 17.75 2.07 -5.22
C LEU A 510 16.45 2.15 -6.05
N VAL A 511 16.04 3.36 -6.42
CA VAL A 511 14.83 3.62 -7.23
C VAL A 511 14.73 2.75 -8.48
N PRO A 512 15.77 2.54 -9.32
CA PRO A 512 15.63 1.72 -10.50
C PRO A 512 15.33 0.26 -10.16
N GLY A 513 15.92 -0.27 -9.09
CA GLY A 513 15.65 -1.64 -8.64
C GLY A 513 14.21 -1.81 -8.16
N VAL A 514 13.70 -0.81 -7.44
CA VAL A 514 12.32 -0.80 -6.95
C VAL A 514 11.31 -0.64 -8.10
N LEU A 515 11.52 0.32 -9.01
CA LEU A 515 10.66 0.54 -10.20
C LEU A 515 10.63 -0.67 -11.14
N LEU A 516 11.78 -1.35 -11.31
CA LEU A 516 11.89 -2.54 -12.15
C LEU A 516 11.49 -3.83 -11.43
N ARG A 517 11.08 -3.74 -10.16
CA ARG A 517 10.73 -4.89 -9.29
C ARG A 517 11.85 -5.93 -9.19
N THR A 518 13.10 -5.48 -9.22
CA THR A 518 14.29 -6.31 -8.96
C THR A 518 14.83 -6.10 -7.55
N ARG A 519 14.11 -5.35 -6.71
CA ARG A 519 14.41 -5.10 -5.30
C ARG A 519 13.10 -4.97 -4.53
N ALA A 520 13.06 -5.52 -3.32
CA ALA A 520 11.95 -5.35 -2.39
C ALA A 520 11.78 -3.89 -1.95
N THR A 521 10.57 -3.54 -1.55
CA THR A 521 10.17 -2.25 -0.98
C THR A 521 10.04 -2.37 0.53
N THR A 522 10.15 -1.25 1.25
CA THR A 522 9.83 -1.17 2.69
C THR A 522 8.50 -0.44 2.84
N PRO A 523 7.36 -1.13 3.03
CA PRO A 523 6.09 -0.47 3.31
C PRO A 523 6.06 0.10 4.75
N GLY A 524 5.05 0.92 5.08
CA GLY A 524 4.76 1.28 6.47
C GLY A 524 5.67 2.32 7.16
N PHE A 525 6.60 2.95 6.43
CA PHE A 525 7.47 3.98 7.01
C PHE A 525 6.71 5.29 7.31
N SER A 526 7.05 5.93 8.44
CA SER A 526 6.50 7.24 8.85
C SER A 526 7.33 8.42 8.37
N SER A 527 8.59 8.18 7.99
CA SER A 527 9.49 9.17 7.43
C SER A 527 10.54 8.49 6.55
N PHE A 528 11.26 9.26 5.74
CA PHE A 528 12.37 8.75 4.95
C PHE A 528 13.57 9.67 5.06
N ALA A 529 14.76 9.12 4.81
CA ALA A 529 15.96 9.89 4.60
C ALA A 529 16.38 9.85 3.12
N PRO A 530 16.97 10.95 2.59
CA PRO A 530 17.44 10.99 1.20
C PRO A 530 18.42 9.85 0.88
N GLY A 531 18.24 9.22 -0.26
CA GLY A 531 19.07 8.12 -0.75
C GLY A 531 18.79 6.75 -0.12
N ARG A 532 17.78 6.63 0.75
CA ARG A 532 17.40 5.38 1.42
C ARG A 532 16.25 4.65 0.71
N ILE A 533 15.93 3.45 1.19
CA ILE A 533 14.96 2.56 0.55
C ILE A 533 13.52 3.09 0.71
N GLU A 534 13.24 3.80 1.79
CA GLU A 534 11.95 4.43 2.08
C GLU A 534 11.67 5.54 1.07
N GLU A 535 12.67 6.38 0.73
CA GLU A 535 12.52 7.40 -0.33
C GLU A 535 12.26 6.72 -1.69
N ALA A 536 12.96 5.62 -1.98
CA ALA A 536 12.76 4.88 -3.23
C ALA A 536 11.37 4.22 -3.29
N THR A 537 10.89 3.68 -2.17
CA THR A 537 9.56 3.10 -2.04
C THR A 537 8.49 4.19 -2.16
N PHE A 538 8.70 5.35 -1.54
CA PHE A 538 7.81 6.50 -1.68
C PHE A 538 7.73 6.96 -3.13
N TYR A 539 8.87 7.05 -3.83
CA TYR A 539 8.87 7.41 -5.24
C TYR A 539 8.12 6.41 -6.11
N LEU A 540 8.25 5.10 -5.84
CA LEU A 540 7.48 4.06 -6.54
C LEU A 540 5.97 4.31 -6.39
N ILE A 541 5.51 4.57 -5.16
CA ILE A 541 4.10 4.82 -4.84
C ILE A 541 3.55 6.00 -5.67
N LEU A 542 4.34 7.05 -5.84
CA LEU A 542 3.94 8.26 -6.58
C LEU A 542 4.03 8.12 -8.11
N SER A 543 4.95 7.30 -8.62
CA SER A 543 5.37 7.36 -10.03
C SER A 543 5.14 6.08 -10.84
N LEU A 544 4.63 5.00 -10.25
CA LEU A 544 4.45 3.73 -10.97
C LEU A 544 3.64 3.91 -12.26
N ASP A 545 2.50 4.61 -12.18
CA ASP A 545 1.62 4.84 -13.33
C ASP A 545 2.29 5.72 -14.39
N THR A 546 3.14 6.67 -14.01
CA THR A 546 3.80 7.58 -14.97
C THR A 546 4.91 6.87 -15.76
N TRP A 547 5.70 6.02 -15.10
CA TRP A 547 6.71 5.20 -15.78
C TRP A 547 6.09 4.10 -16.63
N ALA A 548 5.06 3.42 -16.12
CA ALA A 548 4.37 2.37 -16.87
C ALA A 548 3.58 2.93 -18.06
N GLY A 549 2.99 4.13 -17.93
CA GLY A 549 2.28 4.82 -19.00
C GLY A 549 3.17 5.45 -20.07
N THR A 550 4.47 5.63 -19.79
CA THR A 550 5.42 6.19 -20.77
C THR A 550 6.05 5.07 -21.60
N GLU A 551 5.73 5.03 -22.90
CA GLU A 551 6.24 4.02 -23.83
C GLU A 551 7.78 3.91 -23.80
N GLY A 552 8.29 2.71 -23.54
CA GLY A 552 9.73 2.42 -23.53
C GLY A 552 10.51 2.97 -22.34
N ALA A 553 9.89 3.68 -21.38
CA ALA A 553 10.60 4.28 -20.25
C ALA A 553 11.20 3.25 -19.30
N LEU A 554 10.47 2.19 -18.94
CA LEU A 554 10.97 1.11 -18.09
C LEU A 554 12.08 0.29 -18.77
N ASP A 555 11.97 0.04 -20.07
CA ASP A 555 13.03 -0.65 -20.82
C ASP A 555 14.29 0.21 -20.96
N TRP A 556 14.10 1.51 -21.18
CA TRP A 556 15.19 2.49 -21.16
C TRP A 556 15.87 2.52 -19.79
N LEU A 557 15.10 2.58 -18.70
CA LEU A 557 15.61 2.54 -17.34
C LEU A 557 16.44 1.27 -17.13
N ARG A 558 15.88 0.09 -17.43
CA ARG A 558 16.56 -1.21 -17.32
C ARG A 558 17.88 -1.20 -18.09
N LYS A 559 17.86 -0.85 -19.38
CA LYS A 559 19.05 -0.81 -20.25
C LYS A 559 20.15 0.09 -19.71
N ARG A 560 19.79 1.16 -18.99
CA ARG A 560 20.72 2.18 -18.50
C ARG A 560 21.21 1.93 -17.07
N THR A 561 20.53 1.11 -16.28
CA THR A 561 20.86 0.87 -14.86
C THR A 561 21.34 -0.55 -14.57
N THR A 562 20.99 -1.56 -15.39
CA THR A 562 21.56 -2.90 -15.25
C THR A 562 22.96 -2.93 -15.86
N LEU A 563 24.00 -3.25 -15.07
CA LEU A 563 25.36 -3.43 -15.56
C LEU A 563 25.43 -4.67 -16.48
N PRO A 564 26.16 -4.63 -17.61
CA PRO A 564 26.48 -5.84 -18.35
C PRO A 564 27.30 -6.80 -17.46
N PRO A 565 27.13 -8.13 -17.58
CA PRO A 565 27.84 -9.09 -16.75
C PRO A 565 29.36 -8.89 -16.88
N ARG A 566 30.06 -8.81 -15.73
CA ARG A 566 31.53 -8.68 -15.70
C ARG A 566 32.15 -9.84 -16.51
N PRO A 567 33.09 -9.57 -17.43
CA PRO A 567 33.77 -10.65 -18.15
C PRO A 567 34.49 -11.55 -17.12
N LYS A 568 34.23 -12.85 -17.16
CA LYS A 568 34.90 -13.85 -16.31
C LYS A 568 36.40 -13.65 -16.44
N LYS A 569 37.08 -13.29 -15.33
CA LYS A 569 38.54 -13.22 -15.26
C LYS A 569 39.10 -14.55 -15.78
N SER A 570 39.81 -14.53 -16.92
CA SER A 570 40.45 -15.72 -17.44
C SER A 570 41.44 -16.23 -16.40
N LYS A 571 41.35 -17.51 -16.05
CA LYS A 571 42.27 -18.14 -15.10
C LYS A 571 43.68 -17.98 -15.64
N ALA A 572 44.49 -17.12 -15.02
CA ALA A 572 45.90 -17.01 -15.29
C ALA A 572 46.55 -18.39 -15.11
N LYS A 573 47.21 -18.87 -16.17
CA LYS A 573 48.00 -20.11 -16.18
C LYS A 573 48.99 -20.10 -15.01
N LYS A 574 48.79 -21.01 -14.05
CA LYS A 574 49.76 -21.30 -12.99
C LYS A 574 51.13 -21.61 -13.62
N GLY A 575 52.13 -20.83 -13.21
CA GLY A 575 53.52 -20.99 -13.57
C GLY A 575 54.04 -22.39 -13.24
N ARG A 576 54.77 -22.93 -14.21
CA ARG A 576 55.47 -24.20 -14.20
C ARG A 576 56.62 -24.11 -13.18
N LYS A 577 56.53 -24.81 -12.05
CA LYS A 577 57.66 -25.04 -11.13
C LYS A 577 58.81 -25.69 -11.90
N LYS A 578 59.94 -25.01 -12.06
CA LYS A 578 61.23 -25.67 -12.31
C LYS A 578 61.77 -26.15 -10.97
N ARG A 579 62.04 -27.46 -10.90
CA ARG A 579 62.83 -28.12 -9.85
C ARG A 579 64.29 -28.13 -10.30
N ARG A 580 65.16 -27.89 -9.31
CA ARG A 580 66.64 -27.89 -9.31
C ARG A 580 67.31 -26.63 -9.80
#